data_AF-A0AAV6TTK0-F1
#
_entry.id   AF-A0AAV6TTK0-F1
#
_cell.length_a   1.000
_cell.length_b   1.000
_cell.length_c   1.000
_cell.angle_alpha   90.00
_cell.angle_beta   90.00
_cell.angle_gamma   90.00
#
_symmetry.space_group_name_H-M   'P 1'
#
loop_
_entity.id
_entity.type
_entity.pdbx_description
1 polymer ?
#
loop_
_entity_poly.entity_id
_entity_poly.type
_entity_poly.pdbx_seq_one_letter_code
_entity_poly.pdbx_strand_id
1 'polypeptide(L)' 'MFSSIAAPLTDSLKGKARKGPITWTKECEEAFDKLKNCLCNNPVLYAPDYQKPFIVETDASDQGMGVVLSQSLS' A
#
# COMPACT_ATOMS: atom_id res chain seq x y z
N MET A 1 8.03 6.98 -7.35
CA MET A 1 7.38 5.67 -7.16
C MET A 1 7.37 5.33 -5.68
N PHE A 2 6.36 4.60 -5.20
CA PHE A 2 6.29 4.13 -3.81
C PHE A 2 7.49 3.25 -3.42
N SER A 3 8.03 2.47 -4.36
CA SER A 3 9.22 1.63 -4.15
C SER A 3 10.44 2.40 -3.64
N SER A 4 10.71 3.58 -4.18
CA SER A 4 11.83 4.43 -3.75
C SER A 4 11.62 4.99 -2.34
N ILE A 5 10.36 5.25 -1.96
CA ILE A 5 10.02 5.73 -0.61
C ILE A 5 10.15 4.58 0.40
N ALA A 6 9.74 3.37 0.03
CA ALA A 6 9.79 2.20 0.88
C ALA A 6 11.20 1.57 1.02
N ALA A 7 12.18 2.00 0.21
CA ALA A 7 13.51 1.41 0.18
C ALA A 7 14.17 1.28 1.57
N PRO A 8 14.20 2.31 2.45
CA PRO A 8 14.79 2.21 3.79
C PRO A 8 14.13 1.13 4.66
N LEU A 9 12.82 0.94 4.50
CA LEU A 9 12.06 -0.09 5.22
C LEU A 9 12.43 -1.48 4.72
N THR A 10 12.51 -1.67 3.40
CA THR A 10 12.89 -2.96 2.81
C THR A 10 14.35 -3.33 3.08
N ASP A 11 15.24 -2.33 3.13
CA ASP A 11 16.66 -2.53 3.41
C ASP A 11 16.88 -3.02 4.84
N SER A 12 16.07 -2.56 5.78
CA SER A 12 16.09 -2.97 7.19
C SER A 12 15.76 -4.46 7.41
N LEU A 13 15.21 -5.13 6.40
CA LEU A 13 14.86 -6.56 6.38
C LEU A 13 15.87 -7.44 5.62
N LYS A 14 16.79 -6.85 4.85
CA LYS A 14 17.78 -7.60 4.05
C LYS A 14 18.66 -8.46 4.97
N GLY A 15 18.81 -9.73 4.61
CA GLY A 15 19.68 -10.68 5.33
C GLY A 15 19.16 -11.14 6.70
N LYS A 16 17.94 -10.74 7.12
CA LYS A 16 17.33 -11.16 8.40
C LYS A 16 16.37 -12.33 8.20
N ALA A 17 16.62 -13.44 8.89
CA ALA A 17 15.79 -14.65 8.82
C ALA A 17 14.51 -14.53 9.66
N ARG A 18 13.48 -13.81 9.19
CA ARG A 18 12.10 -13.65 9.75
C ARG A 18 11.95 -13.22 11.22
N LYS A 19 12.94 -13.42 12.08
CA LYS A 19 12.96 -13.19 13.52
C LYS A 19 14.32 -12.60 13.88
N GLY A 20 14.32 -11.32 14.17
CA GLY A 20 15.49 -10.57 14.59
C GLY A 20 15.12 -9.11 14.82
N PRO A 21 15.85 -8.39 15.68
CA PRO A 21 15.59 -6.98 15.92
C PRO A 21 15.73 -6.18 14.61
N ILE A 22 14.75 -5.31 14.35
CA ILE A 22 14.82 -4.33 13.26
C ILE A 22 15.51 -3.09 13.81
N THR A 23 16.57 -2.65 13.15
CA THR A 23 17.20 -1.38 13.47
C THR A 23 16.39 -0.31 12.79
N TRP A 24 15.53 0.38 13.55
CA TRP A 24 14.72 1.46 13.02
C TRP A 24 15.53 2.74 12.98
N THR A 25 15.85 3.21 11.78
CA THR A 25 16.65 4.43 11.59
C THR A 25 15.76 5.65 11.38
N LYS A 26 16.35 6.84 11.42
CA LYS A 26 15.63 8.09 11.10
C LYS A 26 15.07 8.07 9.68
N GLU A 27 15.82 7.51 8.74
CA GLU A 27 15.39 7.35 7.35
C GLU A 27 14.21 6.39 7.22
N CYS A 28 14.09 5.39 8.11
CA CYS A 28 12.93 4.51 8.18
C CYS A 28 11.68 5.26 8.64
N GLU A 29 11.81 6.10 9.67
CA GLU A 29 10.70 6.94 10.15
C GLU A 29 10.23 7.91 9.07
N GLU A 30 11.16 8.64 8.45
CA GLU A 30 10.84 9.58 7.37
C GLU A 30 10.18 8.88 6.17
N ALA A 31 10.66 7.68 5.81
CA ALA A 31 10.06 6.85 4.77
C ALA A 31 8.63 6.41 5.14
N PHE A 32 8.42 5.97 6.37
CA PHE A 32 7.12 5.53 6.87
C PHE A 32 6.09 6.66 6.88
N ASP A 33 6.45 7.82 7.43
CA ASP A 33 5.58 8.98 7.47
C ASP A 33 5.23 9.49 6.07
N LYS A 34 6.22 9.50 5.17
CA LYS A 34 6.00 9.89 3.78
C LYS A 34 5.06 8.91 3.07
N LEU A 35 5.22 7.60 3.28
CA LEU A 35 4.32 6.58 2.75
C LEU A 35 2.89 6.78 3.25
N LYS A 36 2.73 6.93 4.57
CA LYS A 36 1.44 7.18 5.20
C LYS A 36 0.75 8.41 4.61
N ASN A 37 1.47 9.52 4.50
CA ASN A 37 0.95 10.75 3.90
C ASN A 37 0.55 10.56 2.43
N CYS A 38 1.35 9.85 1.63
CA CYS A 38 1.01 9.57 0.23
C CYS A 38 -0.22 8.65 0.09
N LEU A 39 -0.41 7.68 0.98
CA LEU A 39 -1.55 6.76 0.94
C LEU A 39 -2.84 7.41 1.46
N CYS A 40 -2.75 8.26 2.48
CA CYS A 40 -3.93 8.90 3.09
C CYS A 40 -4.41 10.14 2.34
N ASN A 41 -3.52 10.87 1.64
CA ASN A 41 -3.84 12.14 1.00
C ASN A 41 -4.04 12.06 -0.52
N ASN A 42 -4.18 10.86 -1.10
CA ASN A 42 -4.39 10.74 -2.54
C ASN A 42 -5.87 10.48 -2.88
N PRO A 43 -6.68 11.52 -3.14
CA PRO A 43 -7.95 11.35 -3.80
C PRO A 43 -7.85 11.84 -5.25
N VAL A 44 -7.89 10.90 -6.20
CA VAL A 44 -8.52 11.20 -7.49
C VAL A 44 -9.70 10.27 -7.62
N LEU A 45 -10.81 10.65 -6.99
CA LEU A 45 -12.10 10.03 -7.25
C LEU A 45 -12.57 10.52 -8.61
N TYR A 46 -12.41 9.67 -9.62
CA TYR A 46 -13.11 9.85 -10.89
C TYR A 46 -14.58 9.48 -10.70
N ALA A 47 -15.47 10.20 -11.39
CA ALA A 47 -16.87 9.78 -11.46
C ALA A 47 -16.94 8.40 -12.14
N PRO A 48 -17.80 7.49 -11.68
CA PRO A 48 -18.00 6.20 -12.34
C PRO A 48 -18.43 6.39 -13.80
N ASP A 49 -17.80 5.64 -14.70
CA ASP A 49 -18.24 5.57 -16.09
C ASP A 49 -19.13 4.34 -16.27
N TYR A 50 -20.44 4.55 -16.42
CA TYR A 50 -21.40 3.46 -16.57
C TYR A 50 -21.29 2.71 -17.90
N GLN A 51 -20.47 3.20 -18.85
CA GLN A 51 -20.15 2.48 -20.08
C GLN A 51 -18.98 1.51 -19.90
N LYS A 52 -18.24 1.59 -18.78
CA LYS A 52 -17.13 0.70 -18.45
C LYS A 52 -17.56 -0.40 -17.47
N PRO A 53 -16.99 -1.61 -17.57
CA PRO A 53 -17.22 -2.65 -16.58
C PRO A 53 -16.80 -2.21 -15.18
N PHE A 54 -17.60 -2.58 -14.19
CA PHE A 54 -17.19 -2.56 -12.79
C PHE A 54 -16.47 -3.86 -12.46
N ILE A 55 -15.35 -3.75 -11.75
CA ILE A 55 -14.54 -4.88 -11.29
C ILE A 55 -14.76 -4.98 -9.77
N VAL A 56 -15.20 -6.16 -9.33
CA VAL A 56 -15.37 -6.47 -7.90
C VAL A 56 -14.26 -7.43 -7.50
N GLU A 57 -13.42 -6.99 -6.58
CA GLU A 57 -12.36 -7.80 -5.98
C GLU A 57 -12.74 -8.10 -4.55
N THR A 58 -12.81 -9.39 -4.21
CA THR A 58 -13.14 -9.84 -2.85
C THR A 58 -11.98 -10.63 -2.28
N ASP A 59 -11.63 -10.37 -1.04
CA ASP A 59 -10.67 -11.18 -0.29
C ASP A 59 -11.28 -11.59 1.04
N ALA A 60 -11.01 -12.81 1.49
CA ALA A 60 -11.56 -13.35 2.72
C ALA A 60 -10.44 -13.89 3.60
N SER A 61 -10.46 -13.48 4.86
CA SER A 61 -9.66 -14.04 5.93
C SER A 61 -10.53 -14.87 6.87
N ASP A 62 -9.91 -15.66 7.73
CA ASP A 62 -10.61 -16.43 8.77
C ASP A 62 -11.48 -15.54 9.69
N GLN A 63 -11.20 -14.24 9.76
CA GLN A 63 -11.89 -13.28 10.62
C GLN A 63 -12.97 -12.47 9.90
N GLY A 64 -12.96 -12.41 8.56
CA GLY A 64 -13.91 -11.59 7.80
C GLY A 64 -13.54 -11.41 6.33
N MET A 65 -14.44 -10.77 5.59
CA MET A 65 -14.36 -10.54 4.14
C MET A 65 -14.20 -9.04 3.83
N GLY A 66 -13.28 -8.72 2.93
CA GLY A 66 -13.12 -7.40 2.32
C GLY A 66 -13.59 -7.41 0.87
N VAL A 67 -14.09 -6.25 0.41
CA VAL A 67 -14.53 -6.05 -0.98
C VAL A 67 -14.03 -4.70 -1.47
N VAL A 68 -13.50 -4.66 -2.70
CA VAL A 68 -13.12 -3.46 -3.44
C VAL A 68 -13.91 -3.41 -4.74
N LEU A 69 -14.46 -2.24 -5.07
CA LEU A 69 -15.10 -1.95 -6.35
C LEU A 69 -14.22 -0.97 -7.14
N SER A 70 -13.81 -1.32 -8.35
CA SER A 70 -12.89 -0.53 -9.17
C SER A 70 -13.28 -0.50 -10.65
N GLN A 71 -12.71 0.44 -11.42
CA GLN A 71 -12.83 0.54 -12.88
C GLN A 71 -11.45 0.88 -13.49
N SER A 72 -11.17 0.39 -14.71
CA SER A 72 -9.92 0.75 -15.40
C SER A 72 -9.94 2.21 -15.89
N LEU A 73 -8.85 2.94 -15.62
CA LEU A 73 -8.69 4.34 -16.04
C LEU A 73 -8.33 4.51 -17.53
N SER A 74 -7.93 3.43 -18.21
CA SER A 74 -7.62 3.42 -19.65
C SER A 74 -8.87 3.25 -20.52
#